data_AF-A0A812XT63-F1
#
_entry.id   AF-A0A812XT63-F1
#
_cell.length_a   1.000
_cell.length_b   1.000
_cell.length_c   1.000
_cell.angle_alpha   90.00
_cell.angle_beta   90.00
_cell.angle_gamma   90.00
#
_symmetry.space_group_name_H-M   'P 1'
#
loop_
_entity.id
_entity.type
_entity.pdbx_description
1 polymer ?
#
loop_
_entity_poly.entity_id
_entity_poly.type
_entity_poly.pdbx_seq_one_letter_code
_entity_poly.pdbx_strand_id
1 'polypeptide(L)'
;ALLMFTPSGISTGIQVADGFSSALMLVTGGIFGWLSSNARAVYHEIMRWWGGPTEWRQIWEDYKKSRSEIMKQETHPDTRSYLISDLRQEFRDNYPQWAHKWN
;
A
#
# COMPACT_ATOMS: atom_id res chain seq x y z
N ALA A 1 22.39 7.96 -40.69
CA ALA A 1 23.21 7.31 -39.65
C ALA A 1 22.59 7.61 -38.29
N LEU A 2 22.62 6.61 -37.41
CA LEU A 2 22.25 6.60 -35.98
C LEU A 2 22.53 7.91 -35.23
N LEU A 3 21.68 8.25 -34.24
CA LEU A 3 22.00 8.47 -32.81
C LEU A 3 20.65 8.43 -32.03
N MET A 4 20.32 7.38 -31.27
CA MET A 4 20.74 7.01 -29.91
C MET A 4 19.88 7.61 -28.77
N PHE A 5 19.37 6.68 -27.97
CA PHE A 5 18.76 6.76 -26.64
C PHE A 5 19.57 7.60 -25.63
N THR A 6 18.91 8.34 -24.73
CA THR A 6 18.84 8.07 -23.26
C THR A 6 18.25 9.25 -22.46
N PRO A 7 17.63 8.97 -21.29
CA PRO A 7 16.67 9.85 -20.64
C PRO A 7 17.32 10.86 -19.68
N SER A 8 16.65 12.00 -19.56
CA SER A 8 16.92 13.09 -18.63
C SER A 8 17.03 12.57 -17.19
N GLY A 9 18.14 12.89 -16.54
CA GLY A 9 18.39 12.55 -15.15
C GLY A 9 17.42 13.27 -14.19
N ILE A 10 17.02 12.54 -13.16
CA ILE A 10 16.58 13.11 -11.90
C ILE A 10 17.44 12.47 -10.82
N SER A 11 18.47 13.20 -10.40
CA SER A 11 19.16 12.94 -9.13
C SER A 11 18.29 13.48 -8.00
N THR A 12 17.63 12.59 -7.26
CA THR A 12 17.15 12.87 -5.91
C THR A 12 18.00 12.08 -4.92
N GLY A 13 19.13 12.67 -4.54
CA GLY A 13 19.82 12.27 -3.32
C GLY A 13 18.97 12.69 -2.13
N ILE A 14 18.34 11.74 -1.44
CA ILE A 14 17.70 11.97 -0.15
C ILE A 14 18.66 11.45 0.92
N GLN A 15 19.28 12.39 1.65
CA GLN A 15 20.06 12.11 2.85
C GLN A 15 19.13 11.62 3.94
N VAL A 16 19.42 10.43 4.47
CA VAL A 16 18.61 9.72 5.46
C VAL A 16 19.18 10.05 6.85
N ALA A 17 18.45 10.84 7.63
CA ALA A 17 18.73 11.04 9.05
C ALA A 17 17.95 10.01 9.89
N ASP A 18 18.65 9.44 10.87
CA ASP A 18 18.37 8.26 11.73
C ASP A 18 17.05 8.24 12.56
N GLY A 19 15.92 8.64 11.98
CA GLY A 19 14.59 8.53 12.61
C GLY A 19 13.42 8.28 11.64
N PHE A 20 13.71 8.07 10.36
CA PHE A 20 12.73 8.09 9.26
C PHE A 20 12.33 6.70 8.70
N SER A 21 12.64 5.60 9.39
CA SER A 21 12.52 4.27 8.78
C SER A 21 11.07 3.80 8.50
N SER A 22 10.06 4.27 9.24
CA SER A 22 8.67 3.87 9.00
C SER A 22 7.95 4.79 8.00
N ALA A 23 8.27 6.09 8.02
CA ALA A 23 7.63 7.08 7.17
C ALA A 23 8.15 7.03 5.73
N LEU A 24 9.42 6.65 5.51
CA LEU A 24 9.99 6.57 4.17
C LEU A 24 9.57 5.28 3.41
N MET A 25 9.28 4.18 4.12
CA MET A 25 8.69 2.98 3.49
C MET A 25 7.30 3.24 2.89
N LEU A 26 6.55 4.20 3.45
CA LEU A 26 5.26 4.63 2.91
C LEU A 26 5.39 5.37 1.58
N VAL A 27 6.55 5.97 1.30
CA VAL A 27 6.78 6.78 0.10
C VAL A 27 7.20 5.93 -1.11
N THR A 28 7.65 4.68 -0.90
CA THR A 28 8.10 3.79 -1.99
C THR A 28 7.29 2.49 -2.13
N GLY A 29 6.36 2.19 -1.22
CA GLY A 29 5.60 0.92 -1.25
C GLY A 29 4.14 0.97 -0.79
N GLY A 30 3.61 2.15 -0.43
CA GLY A 30 2.22 2.29 0.03
C GLY A 30 1.85 1.35 1.19
N ILE A 31 0.55 1.15 1.37
CA ILE A 31 -0.01 0.24 2.38
C ILE A 31 0.45 -1.21 2.20
N PHE A 32 0.65 -1.69 0.97
CA PHE A 32 1.13 -3.05 0.74
C PHE A 32 2.58 -3.25 1.17
N GLY A 33 3.43 -2.24 1.01
CA GLY A 33 4.77 -2.20 1.59
C GLY A 33 4.71 -2.28 3.10
N TRP A 34 3.83 -1.49 3.73
CA TRP A 34 3.62 -1.55 5.17
C TRP A 34 3.11 -2.92 5.64
N LEU A 35 2.12 -3.51 4.96
CA LEU A 35 1.59 -4.85 5.26
C LEU A 35 2.67 -5.94 5.09
N SER A 36 3.52 -5.86 4.06
CA SER A 36 4.60 -6.83 3.83
C SER A 36 5.68 -6.82 4.93
N SER A 37 5.80 -5.72 5.67
CA SER A 37 6.76 -5.56 6.77
C SER A 37 6.13 -5.85 8.13
N ASN A 38 4.91 -5.37 8.37
CA ASN A 38 4.27 -5.39 9.68
C ASN A 38 3.22 -6.51 9.81
N ALA A 39 2.47 -6.81 8.74
CA ALA A 39 1.37 -7.76 8.72
C ALA A 39 1.54 -8.83 7.63
N ARG A 40 2.70 -9.48 7.60
CA ARG A 40 3.12 -10.43 6.54
C ARG A 40 2.08 -11.49 6.21
N ALA A 41 1.42 -12.05 7.22
CA ALA A 41 0.39 -13.07 7.02
C ALA A 41 -0.78 -12.52 6.18
N VAL A 42 -1.26 -11.32 6.50
CA VAL A 42 -2.33 -10.65 5.75
C VAL A 42 -1.85 -10.26 4.35
N TYR A 43 -0.63 -9.75 4.23
CA TYR A 43 -0.04 -9.45 2.91
C TYR A 43 -0.03 -10.67 1.98
N HIS A 44 0.50 -11.81 2.44
CA HIS A 44 0.55 -13.03 1.63
C HIS A 44 -0.84 -13.61 1.35
N GLU A 45 -1.76 -13.50 2.30
CA GLU A 45 -3.15 -13.90 2.11
C GLU A 45 -3.78 -13.12 0.94
N ILE A 46 -3.67 -11.80 0.97
CA ILE A 46 -4.20 -10.91 -0.08
C ILE A 46 -3.53 -11.19 -1.44
N MET A 47 -2.19 -11.24 -1.46
CA MET A 47 -1.42 -11.43 -2.70
C MET A 47 -1.66 -12.80 -3.36
N ARG A 48 -2.20 -13.78 -2.64
CA ARG A 48 -2.50 -15.11 -3.19
C ARG A 48 -3.58 -15.08 -4.28
N TRP A 49 -4.53 -14.15 -4.20
CA TRP A 49 -5.64 -14.02 -5.14
C TRP A 49 -5.78 -12.62 -5.74
N TRP A 50 -4.90 -11.69 -5.35
CA TRP A 50 -4.86 -10.35 -5.92
C TRP A 50 -4.73 -10.41 -7.46
N GLY A 51 -5.58 -9.65 -8.16
CA GLY A 51 -5.64 -9.66 -9.64
C GLY A 51 -6.43 -10.82 -10.26
N GLY A 52 -6.96 -11.75 -9.47
CA GLY A 52 -7.86 -12.81 -9.92
C GLY A 52 -9.36 -12.45 -9.80
N PRO A 53 -10.26 -13.24 -10.40
CA PRO A 53 -11.70 -13.11 -10.17
C PRO A 53 -12.00 -13.41 -8.70
N THR A 54 -12.24 -12.35 -7.93
CA THR A 54 -12.47 -12.42 -6.49
C THR A 54 -13.84 -11.84 -6.18
N GLU A 55 -14.58 -12.42 -5.24
CA GLU A 55 -15.88 -11.84 -4.85
C GLU A 55 -15.70 -10.62 -3.95
N TRP A 56 -16.62 -9.67 -4.05
CA TRP A 56 -16.68 -8.49 -3.17
C TRP A 56 -16.56 -8.85 -1.68
N ARG A 57 -17.20 -9.95 -1.26
CA ARG A 57 -17.17 -10.40 0.14
C ARG A 57 -15.74 -10.66 0.61
N GLN A 58 -14.92 -11.33 -0.20
CA GLN A 58 -13.54 -11.65 0.15
C GLN A 58 -12.69 -10.38 0.27
N ILE A 59 -12.83 -9.47 -0.69
CA ILE A 59 -12.13 -8.17 -0.72
C ILE A 59 -12.47 -7.33 0.51
N TRP A 60 -13.73 -7.34 0.92
CA TRP A 60 -14.16 -6.65 2.13
C TRP A 60 -13.57 -7.28 3.40
N GLU A 61 -13.47 -8.60 3.47
CA GLU A 61 -12.79 -9.28 4.59
C GLU A 61 -11.30 -8.92 4.66
N ASP A 62 -10.61 -8.91 3.52
CA ASP A 62 -9.19 -8.58 3.41
C ASP A 62 -8.90 -7.14 3.84
N TYR A 63 -9.76 -6.20 3.44
CA TYR A 63 -9.71 -4.83 3.92
C TYR A 63 -9.89 -4.74 5.44
N LYS A 64 -10.88 -5.43 6.01
CA LYS A 64 -11.11 -5.43 7.46
C LYS A 64 -9.93 -6.02 8.23
N LYS A 65 -9.33 -7.10 7.72
CA LYS A 65 -8.12 -7.70 8.29
C LYS A 65 -6.96 -6.73 8.28
N SER A 66 -6.68 -6.13 7.11
CA SER A 66 -5.61 -5.14 6.94
C SER A 66 -5.80 -3.94 7.87
N ARG A 67 -7.01 -3.39 7.91
CA ARG A 67 -7.37 -2.29 8.81
C ARG A 67 -7.19 -2.67 10.28
N SER A 68 -7.55 -3.89 10.67
CA SER A 68 -7.40 -4.35 12.06
C SER A 68 -5.92 -4.45 12.45
N GLU A 69 -5.07 -4.95 11.56
CA GLU A 69 -3.62 -4.98 11.79
C GLU A 69 -3.01 -3.58 11.87
N ILE A 70 -3.43 -2.65 11.01
CA ILE A 70 -3.04 -1.23 11.10
C ILE A 70 -3.41 -0.66 12.48
N MET A 71 -4.66 -0.87 12.93
CA MET A 71 -5.11 -0.37 14.24
C MET A 71 -4.36 -1.00 15.43
N LYS A 72 -3.87 -2.23 15.27
CA LYS A 72 -3.17 -2.99 16.32
C LYS A 72 -1.69 -2.63 16.41
N GLN A 73 -1.04 -2.45 15.28
CA GLN A 73 0.41 -2.25 15.22
C GLN A 73 0.81 -0.77 15.16
N GLU A 74 -0.01 0.08 14.55
CA GLU A 74 0.27 1.52 14.46
C GLU A 74 -0.39 2.27 15.62
N THR A 75 0.44 2.85 16.49
CA THR A 75 -0.01 3.62 17.65
C THR A 75 -0.17 5.10 17.34
N HIS A 76 0.53 5.62 16.33
CA HIS A 76 0.45 7.02 15.94
C HIS A 76 -0.86 7.29 15.17
N PRO A 77 -1.73 8.19 15.67
CA PRO A 77 -3.06 8.39 15.10
C PRO A 77 -3.02 8.92 13.66
N ASP A 78 -2.06 9.80 13.34
CA ASP A 78 -1.92 10.39 12.01
C ASP A 78 -1.44 9.36 10.99
N THR A 79 -0.39 8.60 11.33
CA THR A 79 0.12 7.50 10.50
C THR A 79 -0.96 6.45 10.26
N ARG A 80 -1.72 6.10 11.30
CA ARG A 80 -2.84 5.16 11.21
C ARG A 80 -3.93 5.65 10.27
N SER A 81 -4.28 6.94 10.35
CA SER A 81 -5.29 7.56 9.47
C SER A 81 -4.82 7.54 8.01
N TYR A 82 -3.55 7.89 7.78
CA TYR A 82 -2.91 7.81 6.47
C TYR A 82 -2.97 6.39 5.89
N LEU A 83 -2.52 5.39 6.65
CA LEU A 83 -2.50 3.99 6.23
C LEU A 83 -3.90 3.47 5.86
N ILE A 84 -4.93 3.86 6.60
CA ILE A 84 -6.31 3.46 6.31
C ILE A 84 -6.84 4.16 5.04
N SER A 85 -6.48 5.43 4.84
CA SER A 85 -6.82 6.17 3.63
C SER A 85 -6.17 5.53 2.40
N ASP A 86 -4.88 5.21 2.51
CA ASP A 86 -4.09 4.56 1.47
C ASP A 86 -4.61 3.15 1.16
N LEU A 87 -4.96 2.37 2.19
CA LEU A 87 -5.65 1.08 2.06
C LEU A 87 -6.93 1.19 1.24
N ARG A 88 -7.77 2.19 1.54
CA ARG A 88 -9.03 2.38 0.82
C ARG A 88 -8.78 2.76 -0.64
N GLN A 89 -7.77 3.59 -0.90
CA GLN A 89 -7.43 4.03 -2.25
C GLN A 89 -6.92 2.86 -3.09
N GLU A 90 -6.00 2.05 -2.57
CA GLU A 90 -5.49 0.85 -3.25
C GLU A 90 -6.61 -0.12 -3.64
N PHE A 91 -7.56 -0.37 -2.74
CA PHE A 91 -8.69 -1.25 -3.03
C PHE A 91 -9.67 -0.66 -4.06
N ARG A 92 -9.82 0.66 -4.12
CA ARG A 92 -10.61 1.34 -5.16
C ARG A 92 -9.94 1.25 -6.53
N ASP A 93 -8.64 1.44 -6.58
CA ASP A 93 -7.87 1.47 -7.83
C ASP A 93 -7.72 0.07 -8.45
N ASN A 94 -7.53 -0.96 -7.61
CA ASN A 94 -7.40 -2.34 -8.07
C ASN A 94 -8.76 -3.01 -8.38
N TYR A 95 -9.84 -2.54 -7.76
CA TYR A 95 -11.19 -3.09 -7.98
C TYR A 95 -12.22 -2.00 -8.30
N PRO A 96 -12.08 -1.31 -9.45
CA PRO A 96 -12.93 -0.18 -9.81
C PRO A 96 -14.42 -0.54 -9.92
N GLN A 97 -14.74 -1.80 -10.25
CA GLN A 97 -16.12 -2.29 -10.29
C GLN A 97 -16.85 -2.21 -8.94
N TRP A 98 -16.11 -2.18 -7.83
CA TRP A 98 -16.66 -2.01 -6.48
C TRP A 98 -16.30 -0.67 -5.84
N ALA A 99 -15.68 0.27 -6.58
CA ALA A 99 -15.32 1.59 -6.08
C ALA A 99 -16.48 2.31 -5.37
N HIS A 100 -17.70 2.19 -5.92
CA HIS A 100 -18.93 2.78 -5.37
C HIS A 100 -19.31 2.27 -3.97
N LYS A 101 -18.80 1.10 -3.55
CA LYS A 101 -19.08 0.50 -2.23
C LYS A 101 -18.19 1.05 -1.12
N TRP A 102 -17.19 1.85 -1.46
CA TRP A 102 -16.21 2.41 -0.53
C TRP A 102 -16.54 3.85 -0.10
N ASN A 103 -17.75 4.34 -0.35
CA ASN A 103 -18.21 5.68 0.02
C ASN A 103 -18.66 5.74 1.49
#